data_AF-A0A1B0DGX5-F1
#
_entry.id   AF-A0A1B0DGX5-F1
#
_cell.length_a   1.000
_cell.length_b   1.000
_cell.length_c   1.000
_cell.angle_alpha   90.00
_cell.angle_beta   90.00
_cell.angle_gamma   90.00
#
_symmetry.space_group_name_H-M   'P 1'
#
loop_
_entity.id
_entity.type
_entity.pdbx_description
1 polymer ?
#
loop_
_entity_poly.entity_id
_entity_poly.type
_entity_poly.pdbx_seq_one_letter_code
_entity_poly.pdbx_strand_id
1 'polypeptide(L)'
;MSGKNTAVWVNPMTSSPKWCRPIRIRYVKETAPVVQEEFRRMKMEISNLQPTFLDLQNNSISIQHRMLFTMADVKIMNIITSTPSNKHCYICRASTALFHNLSELQNMTPVDEEFLDFGLNKPRPGSANSNDGNTARRFFKNPRVASEITGVSEELITRLGNLLVAISCGKFLDAERFQRYAYKTAQLYVKKYGWYRMPPTLHKLLLHGHEVIQRSQFPIGHLSEEPQEALNKEILRMRRNHTRKCSRYI
;
A
#
# COMPACT_ATOMS: atom_id res chain seq x y z
N MET A 1 -5.53 -32.25 -15.06
CA MET A 1 -6.17 -31.26 -15.94
C MET A 1 -6.21 -29.94 -15.20
N SER A 2 -5.34 -28.98 -15.56
CA SER A 2 -5.31 -27.66 -14.92
C SER A 2 -6.52 -26.88 -15.40
N GLY A 3 -7.57 -26.80 -14.56
CA GLY A 3 -8.77 -26.03 -14.85
C GLY A 3 -8.42 -24.56 -15.02
N LYS A 4 -8.88 -23.95 -16.11
CA LYS A 4 -8.66 -22.53 -16.40
C LYS A 4 -9.40 -21.71 -15.35
N ASN A 5 -8.67 -21.03 -14.45
CA ASN A 5 -9.26 -20.11 -13.49
C ASN A 5 -10.01 -19.01 -14.25
N THR A 6 -11.33 -18.97 -14.06
CA THR A 6 -12.21 -18.02 -14.74
C THR A 6 -12.76 -17.06 -13.69
N ALA A 7 -12.62 -15.76 -13.94
CA ALA A 7 -13.19 -14.75 -13.05
C ALA A 7 -14.71 -14.74 -13.18
N VAL A 8 -15.42 -15.13 -12.12
CA VAL A 8 -16.89 -15.12 -12.08
C VAL A 8 -17.43 -13.71 -11.81
N TRP A 9 -16.74 -12.96 -10.94
CA TRP A 9 -17.07 -11.58 -10.63
C TRP A 9 -15.81 -10.80 -10.25
N VAL A 10 -15.73 -9.55 -10.70
CA VAL A 10 -14.68 -8.61 -10.34
C VAL A 10 -15.32 -7.29 -9.97
N ASN A 11 -14.86 -6.68 -8.88
CA ASN A 11 -15.31 -5.35 -8.50
C ASN A 11 -14.96 -4.33 -9.61
N PRO A 12 -15.95 -3.67 -10.24
CA PRO A 12 -15.70 -2.73 -11.33
C PRO A 12 -15.03 -1.42 -10.85
N MET A 13 -15.06 -1.12 -9.55
CA MET A 13 -14.51 0.12 -8.99
C MET A 13 -13.88 -0.13 -7.62
N THR A 14 -12.70 -0.75 -7.63
CA THR A 14 -11.92 -1.11 -6.42
C THR A 14 -11.53 0.09 -5.57
N SER A 15 -11.38 1.27 -6.18
CA SER A 15 -11.01 2.51 -5.50
C SER A 15 -12.21 3.23 -4.83
N SER A 16 -13.41 2.67 -4.86
CA SER A 16 -14.61 3.31 -4.34
C SER A 16 -14.94 2.88 -2.90
N PRO A 17 -15.24 3.83 -1.99
CA PRO A 17 -15.65 3.50 -0.62
C PRO A 17 -16.94 2.68 -0.56
N LYS A 18 -17.78 2.68 -1.61
CA LYS A 18 -19.03 1.91 -1.67
C LYS A 18 -18.83 0.40 -1.51
N TRP A 19 -17.65 -0.10 -1.91
CA TRP A 19 -17.28 -1.51 -1.79
C TRP A 19 -16.44 -1.80 -0.54
N CYS A 20 -16.10 -0.77 0.24
CA CYS A 20 -15.36 -0.93 1.49
C CYS A 20 -16.36 -1.22 2.62
N ARG A 21 -16.28 -2.42 3.21
CA ARG A 21 -17.21 -2.86 4.26
C ARG A 21 -16.59 -2.63 5.64
N PRO A 22 -17.23 -1.86 6.53
CA PRO A 22 -16.74 -1.70 7.90
C PRO A 22 -16.93 -3.01 8.67
N ILE A 23 -15.85 -3.51 9.28
CA ILE A 23 -15.90 -4.70 10.14
C ILE A 23 -16.13 -4.31 11.61
N ARG A 24 -15.41 -3.29 12.08
CA ARG A 24 -15.47 -2.83 13.48
C ARG A 24 -15.19 -1.33 13.56
N ILE A 25 -15.91 -0.63 14.44
CA ILE A 25 -15.69 0.78 14.78
C ILE A 25 -15.48 0.87 16.29
N ARG A 26 -14.38 1.50 16.73
CA ARG A 26 -14.06 1.73 18.15
C ARG A 26 -13.78 3.21 18.38
N TYR A 27 -14.18 3.74 19.52
CA TYR A 27 -13.83 5.10 19.96
C TYR A 27 -12.58 5.08 20.84
N VAL A 28 -11.42 4.75 20.25
CA VAL A 28 -10.14 4.66 20.94
C VAL A 28 -9.07 5.42 20.15
N LYS A 29 -8.02 5.89 20.83
CA LYS A 29 -6.87 6.49 20.15
C LYS A 29 -6.05 5.41 19.45
N GLU A 30 -5.52 5.73 18.27
CA GLU A 30 -4.59 4.86 17.54
C GLU A 30 -3.23 4.84 18.25
N THR A 31 -3.02 3.84 19.10
CA THR A 31 -1.76 3.58 19.80
C THR A 31 -1.15 2.26 19.33
N ALA A 32 0.16 2.09 19.46
CA ALA A 32 0.83 0.85 19.05
C ALA A 32 0.23 -0.43 19.70
N PRO A 33 -0.12 -0.42 21.01
CA PRO A 33 -0.81 -1.57 21.63
C PRO A 33 -2.17 -1.87 20.98
N VAL A 34 -2.99 -0.86 20.70
CA VAL A 34 -4.32 -1.03 20.09
C VAL A 34 -4.21 -1.58 18.66
N VAL A 35 -3.24 -1.08 17.89
CA VAL A 35 -2.98 -1.58 16.52
C VAL A 35 -2.55 -3.05 16.55
N GLN A 36 -1.65 -3.40 17.47
CA GLN A 36 -1.20 -4.78 17.65
C GLN A 36 -2.31 -5.72 18.13
N GLU A 37 -3.17 -5.26 19.04
CA GLU A 37 -4.36 -5.98 19.51
C GLU A 37 -5.31 -6.28 18.35
N GLU A 38 -5.69 -5.26 17.58
CA GLU A 38 -6.61 -5.42 16.44
C GLU A 38 -6.00 -6.28 15.32
N PHE A 39 -4.70 -6.15 15.05
CA PHE A 39 -4.03 -6.99 14.06
C PHE A 39 -4.04 -8.46 14.48
N ARG A 40 -3.74 -8.78 15.74
CA ARG A 40 -3.80 -10.16 16.25
C ARG A 40 -5.21 -10.72 16.21
N ARG A 41 -6.21 -9.93 16.63
CA ARG A 41 -7.62 -10.31 16.55
C ARG A 41 -8.01 -10.67 15.11
N MET A 42 -7.72 -9.77 14.16
CA MET A 42 -8.05 -9.97 12.75
C MET A 42 -7.33 -11.20 12.16
N LYS A 43 -6.04 -11.40 12.47
CA LYS A 43 -5.30 -12.59 12.03
C LYS A 43 -5.96 -13.88 12.54
N MET A 44 -6.37 -13.91 13.81
CA MET A 44 -7.05 -15.07 14.40
C MET A 44 -8.43 -15.31 13.77
N GLU A 45 -9.20 -14.25 13.51
CA GLU A 45 -10.48 -14.35 12.82
C GLU A 45 -10.30 -14.90 11.39
N ILE A 46 -9.28 -14.41 10.67
CA ILE A 46 -8.94 -14.88 9.31
C ILE A 46 -8.50 -16.34 9.32
N SER A 47 -7.65 -16.76 10.26
CA SER A 47 -7.18 -18.15 10.33
C SER A 47 -8.31 -19.15 10.62
N ASN A 48 -9.38 -18.68 11.25
CA ASN A 48 -10.56 -19.49 11.58
C ASN A 48 -11.68 -19.38 10.53
N LEU A 49 -11.51 -18.61 9.45
CA LEU A 49 -12.53 -18.44 8.41
C LEU A 49 -12.89 -19.78 7.78
N GLN A 50 -14.19 -20.06 7.77
CA GLN A 50 -14.75 -21.22 7.07
C GLN A 50 -15.24 -20.81 5.68
N PRO A 51 -15.28 -21.74 4.71
CA PRO A 51 -15.90 -21.49 3.42
C PRO A 51 -17.37 -21.11 3.57
N THR A 52 -17.86 -20.23 2.70
CA THR A 52 -19.30 -19.94 2.59
C THR A 52 -19.93 -20.92 1.63
N PHE A 53 -20.97 -21.63 2.07
CA PHE A 53 -21.74 -22.54 1.24
C PHE A 53 -23.02 -21.86 0.77
N LEU A 54 -23.32 -21.98 -0.52
CA LEU A 54 -24.54 -21.49 -1.15
C LEU A 54 -25.25 -22.67 -1.80
N ASP A 55 -26.44 -23.00 -1.29
CA ASP A 55 -27.32 -23.99 -1.90
C ASP A 55 -28.21 -23.29 -2.94
N LEU A 56 -27.89 -23.50 -4.20
CA LEU A 56 -28.74 -23.15 -5.33
C LEU A 56 -29.58 -24.39 -5.66
N GLN A 57 -30.82 -24.18 -6.16
CA GLN A 57 -31.82 -25.23 -6.34
C GLN A 57 -31.31 -26.52 -6.99
N ASN A 58 -30.29 -26.45 -7.86
CA ASN A 58 -29.69 -27.60 -8.55
C ASN A 58 -28.17 -27.78 -8.33
N ASN A 59 -27.50 -26.94 -7.54
CA ASN A 59 -26.04 -26.98 -7.32
C ASN A 59 -25.65 -26.40 -5.96
N SER A 60 -24.66 -26.96 -5.29
CA SER A 60 -24.00 -26.34 -4.14
C SER A 60 -22.71 -25.65 -4.58
N ILE A 61 -22.51 -24.40 -4.14
CA ILE A 61 -21.29 -23.64 -4.37
C ILE A 61 -20.58 -23.46 -3.03
N SER A 62 -19.30 -23.84 -2.97
CA SER A 62 -18.42 -23.53 -1.84
C SER A 62 -17.47 -22.40 -2.21
N ILE A 63 -17.47 -21.33 -1.42
CA ILE A 63 -16.63 -20.14 -1.63
C ILE A 63 -15.58 -20.10 -0.53
N GLN A 64 -14.33 -20.28 -0.91
CA GLN A 64 -13.18 -20.09 -0.03
C GLN A 64 -12.75 -18.62 -0.03
N HIS A 65 -12.40 -18.10 1.14
CA HIS A 65 -12.01 -16.70 1.31
C HIS A 65 -10.51 -16.60 1.55
N ARG A 66 -9.84 -15.72 0.79
CA ARG A 66 -8.45 -15.34 1.02
C ARG A 66 -8.39 -13.84 1.26
N MET A 67 -7.94 -13.46 2.46
CA MET A 67 -7.86 -12.06 2.90
C MET A 67 -6.42 -11.57 2.79
N LEU A 68 -6.23 -10.34 2.28
CA LEU A 68 -4.91 -9.71 2.11
C LEU A 68 -4.84 -8.43 2.94
N PHE A 69 -3.81 -8.31 3.77
CA PHE A 69 -3.61 -7.14 4.65
C PHE A 69 -2.84 -6.03 3.93
N THR A 70 -3.46 -5.41 2.92
CA THR A 70 -2.81 -4.42 2.03
C THR A 70 -3.25 -2.98 2.27
N MET A 71 -4.44 -2.80 2.85
CA MET A 71 -5.04 -1.49 3.13
C MET A 71 -4.56 -0.94 4.48
N ALA A 72 -3.25 -0.79 4.63
CA ALA A 72 -2.64 -0.30 5.85
C ALA A 72 -1.47 0.64 5.54
N ASP A 73 -1.36 1.69 6.34
CA ASP A 73 -0.34 2.70 6.16
C ASP A 73 1.04 2.24 6.65
N VAL A 74 2.09 2.92 6.20
CA VAL A 74 3.49 2.57 6.57
C VAL A 74 3.71 2.61 8.09
N LYS A 75 3.04 3.49 8.82
CA LYS A 75 3.18 3.63 10.28
C LYS A 75 2.57 2.40 10.98
N ILE A 76 1.40 1.95 10.53
CA ILE A 76 0.74 0.72 10.97
C ILE A 76 1.60 -0.48 10.62
N MET A 77 2.19 -0.54 9.42
CA MET A 77 3.11 -1.62 9.03
C MET A 77 4.36 -1.65 9.90
N ASN A 78 4.93 -0.48 10.20
CA ASN A 78 6.07 -0.35 11.11
C ASN A 78 5.74 -0.84 12.51
N ILE A 79 4.54 -0.54 13.03
CA ILE A 79 4.06 -1.05 14.31
C ILE A 79 3.93 -2.57 14.25
N ILE A 80 3.24 -3.11 13.24
CA ILE A 80 2.94 -4.55 13.07
C ILE A 80 4.22 -5.38 12.97
N THR A 81 5.19 -4.90 12.18
CA THR A 81 6.46 -5.57 11.96
C THR A 81 7.45 -5.36 13.11
N SER A 82 7.09 -4.63 14.17
CA SER A 82 8.04 -4.22 15.22
C SER A 82 9.27 -3.51 14.64
N THR A 83 9.06 -2.69 13.60
CA THR A 83 10.03 -1.74 13.04
C THR A 83 9.66 -0.32 13.46
N PRO A 84 9.78 0.06 14.75
CA PRO A 84 9.19 1.30 15.26
C PRO A 84 9.76 2.58 14.66
N SER A 85 10.91 2.50 13.97
CA SER A 85 11.58 3.65 13.38
C SER A 85 11.19 3.84 11.92
N ASN A 86 10.67 5.02 11.61
CA ASN A 86 10.50 5.51 10.23
C ASN A 86 11.84 5.69 9.48
N LYS A 87 12.98 5.33 10.09
CA LYS A 87 14.30 5.33 9.46
C LYS A 87 14.71 3.95 8.94
N HIS A 88 13.87 2.92 9.07
CA HIS A 88 14.16 1.57 8.59
C HIS A 88 13.09 1.11 7.59
N CYS A 89 13.49 0.26 6.65
CA CYS A 89 12.54 -0.42 5.77
C CYS A 89 11.96 -1.62 6.52
N TYR A 90 10.64 -1.76 6.59
CA TYR A 90 10.05 -2.90 7.31
C TYR A 90 10.17 -4.24 6.55
N ILE A 91 10.50 -4.21 5.25
CA ILE A 91 10.68 -5.40 4.41
C ILE A 91 12.07 -6.01 4.63
N CYS A 92 13.14 -5.23 4.43
CA CYS A 92 14.53 -5.71 4.53
C CYS A 92 15.27 -5.27 5.81
N ARG A 93 14.64 -4.47 6.68
CA ARG A 93 15.22 -3.88 7.92
C ARG A 93 16.42 -2.96 7.71
N ALA A 94 16.82 -2.69 6.47
CA ALA A 94 17.87 -1.74 6.17
C ALA A 94 17.52 -0.35 6.72
N SER A 95 18.51 0.28 7.35
CA SER A 95 18.43 1.67 7.81
C SER A 95 18.57 2.63 6.63
N THR A 96 17.95 3.80 6.71
CA THR A 96 18.13 4.93 5.78
C THR A 96 19.59 5.33 5.59
N ALA A 97 20.46 5.04 6.57
CA ALA A 97 21.91 5.21 6.42
C ALA A 97 22.49 4.32 5.31
N LEU A 98 21.92 3.13 5.08
CA LEU A 98 22.40 2.16 4.10
C LEU A 98 21.80 2.36 2.70
N PHE A 99 20.72 3.13 2.55
CA PHE A 99 19.97 3.20 1.27
C PHE A 99 20.74 3.75 0.07
N HIS A 100 21.93 4.32 0.28
CA HIS A 100 22.81 4.76 -0.80
C HIS A 100 23.72 3.64 -1.34
N ASN A 101 23.95 2.56 -0.57
CA ASN A 101 24.77 1.43 -0.97
C ASN A 101 23.93 0.36 -1.68
N LEU A 102 23.66 0.57 -2.96
CA LEU A 102 22.78 -0.33 -3.73
C LEU A 102 23.33 -1.76 -3.83
N SER A 103 24.64 -1.94 -3.88
CA SER A 103 25.28 -3.26 -3.97
C SER A 103 25.03 -4.09 -2.72
N GLU A 104 25.12 -3.45 -1.55
CA GLU A 104 24.84 -4.11 -0.27
C GLU A 104 23.35 -4.41 -0.10
N LEU A 105 22.46 -3.50 -0.53
CA LEU A 105 21.02 -3.70 -0.50
C LEU A 105 20.54 -4.83 -1.43
N GLN A 106 21.21 -5.06 -2.56
CA GLN A 106 20.88 -6.17 -3.46
C GLN A 106 21.09 -7.55 -2.81
N ASN A 107 22.02 -7.62 -1.84
CA ASN A 107 22.28 -8.85 -1.09
C ASN A 107 21.38 -8.98 0.15
N MET A 108 20.63 -7.93 0.51
CA MET A 108 19.67 -7.99 1.60
C MET A 108 18.35 -8.58 1.10
N THR A 109 18.06 -9.80 1.53
CA THR A 109 16.76 -10.43 1.27
C THR A 109 15.69 -9.87 2.20
N PRO A 110 14.40 -9.89 1.80
CA PRO A 110 13.29 -9.67 2.71
C PRO A 110 13.44 -10.53 3.98
N VAL A 111 13.18 -9.93 5.14
CA VAL A 111 13.32 -10.64 6.43
C VAL A 111 12.20 -11.65 6.62
N ASP A 112 11.02 -11.36 6.09
CA ASP A 112 9.86 -12.25 6.09
C ASP A 112 9.07 -12.06 4.79
N GLU A 113 8.76 -13.16 4.13
CA GLU A 113 7.96 -13.17 2.90
C GLU A 113 6.55 -12.62 3.14
N GLU A 114 5.99 -12.79 4.34
CA GLU A 114 4.68 -12.27 4.71
C GLU A 114 4.64 -10.73 4.61
N PHE A 115 5.77 -10.05 4.79
CA PHE A 115 5.80 -8.59 4.75
C PHE A 115 5.65 -8.02 3.33
N LEU A 116 5.89 -8.83 2.30
CA LEU A 116 5.65 -8.46 0.91
C LEU A 116 4.15 -8.47 0.57
N ASP A 117 3.36 -9.29 1.26
CA ASP A 117 1.90 -9.37 1.08
C ASP A 117 1.19 -8.11 1.60
N PHE A 118 1.91 -7.24 2.32
CA PHE A 118 1.42 -5.94 2.76
C PHE A 118 1.40 -4.87 1.65
N GLY A 119 1.81 -5.22 0.43
CA GLY A 119 1.64 -4.38 -0.75
C GLY A 119 2.65 -3.22 -0.85
N LEU A 120 2.43 -2.29 -1.79
CA LEU A 120 3.19 -1.04 -1.94
C LEU A 120 2.40 0.13 -1.36
N ASN A 121 3.03 0.94 -0.52
CA ASN A 121 2.37 2.14 0.02
C ASN A 121 2.59 3.32 -0.92
N LYS A 122 1.54 4.12 -1.11
CA LYS A 122 1.69 5.47 -1.66
C LYS A 122 2.21 6.39 -0.54
N PRO A 123 3.10 7.35 -0.83
CA PRO A 123 3.51 8.34 0.16
C PRO A 123 2.29 9.10 0.69
N ARG A 124 2.17 9.23 2.02
CA ARG A 124 1.12 10.05 2.63
C ARG A 124 1.43 11.54 2.50
N PRO A 125 0.39 12.37 2.26
CA PRO A 125 0.32 13.74 2.72
C PRO A 125 0.33 13.79 4.26
N GLY A 126 1.19 14.60 4.86
CA GLY A 126 0.99 15.04 6.24
C GLY A 126 1.81 14.34 7.34
N SER A 127 2.98 14.92 7.61
CA SER A 127 3.37 15.23 9.00
C SER A 127 4.03 16.61 9.13
N ALA A 128 3.89 17.48 8.12
CA ALA A 128 4.41 18.86 8.14
C ALA A 128 3.82 19.77 7.04
N ASN A 129 3.32 19.23 5.92
CA ASN A 129 2.78 20.01 4.80
C ASN A 129 1.45 19.46 4.25
N SER A 130 0.62 20.36 3.72
CA SER A 130 -0.75 20.12 3.21
C SER A 130 -0.81 19.40 1.85
N ASN A 131 0.25 18.71 1.44
CA ASN A 131 0.43 18.21 0.08
C ASN A 131 -0.38 16.94 -0.16
N ASP A 132 -1.62 17.07 -0.61
CA ASP A 132 -2.55 15.97 -0.86
C ASP A 132 -2.27 15.19 -2.17
N GLY A 133 -3.05 14.13 -2.43
CA GLY A 133 -2.95 13.35 -3.67
C GLY A 133 -3.15 14.20 -4.94
N ASN A 134 -3.91 15.29 -4.87
CA ASN A 134 -4.06 16.21 -6.01
C ASN A 134 -2.79 17.03 -6.25
N THR A 135 -2.14 17.47 -5.17
CA THR A 135 -0.86 18.17 -5.21
C THR A 135 0.22 17.28 -5.84
N ALA A 136 0.31 16.02 -5.41
CA ALA A 136 1.23 15.05 -5.99
C ALA A 136 0.96 14.81 -7.49
N ARG A 137 -0.30 14.63 -7.90
CA ARG A 137 -0.67 14.47 -9.32
C ARG A 137 -0.26 15.68 -10.16
N ARG A 138 -0.45 16.90 -9.64
CA ARG A 138 -0.05 18.14 -10.32
C ARG A 138 1.47 18.25 -10.44
N PHE A 139 2.21 17.90 -9.39
CA PHE A 139 3.68 17.91 -9.39
C PHE A 139 4.26 17.03 -10.50
N PHE A 140 3.79 15.78 -10.63
CA PHE A 140 4.29 14.86 -11.65
C PHE A 140 3.70 15.08 -13.06
N LYS A 141 2.72 15.97 -13.23
CA LYS A 141 2.09 16.24 -14.53
C LYS A 141 3.02 16.96 -15.50
N ASN A 142 3.88 17.85 -14.99
CA ASN A 142 4.86 18.58 -15.80
C ASN A 142 6.24 18.52 -15.14
N PRO A 143 7.01 17.45 -15.40
CA PRO A 143 8.33 17.25 -14.81
C PRO A 143 9.30 18.39 -15.08
N ARG A 144 9.23 19.02 -16.27
CA ARG A 144 10.07 20.16 -16.64
C ARG A 144 9.82 21.35 -15.71
N VAL A 145 8.58 21.79 -15.58
CA VAL A 145 8.23 22.92 -14.69
C VAL A 145 8.57 22.60 -13.23
N ALA A 146 8.30 21.36 -12.79
CA ALA A 146 8.69 20.93 -11.45
C ALA A 146 10.22 20.97 -11.25
N SER A 147 10.99 20.61 -12.28
CA SER A 147 12.46 20.67 -12.27
C SER A 147 12.98 22.10 -12.22
N GLU A 148 12.44 23.00 -13.05
CA GLU A 148 12.78 24.42 -13.09
C GLU A 148 12.52 25.10 -11.73
N ILE A 149 11.42 24.74 -11.06
CA ILE A 149 11.06 25.33 -9.75
C ILE A 149 11.89 24.75 -8.60
N THR A 150 12.09 23.42 -8.57
CA THR A 150 12.70 22.74 -7.41
C THR A 150 14.21 22.54 -7.52
N GLY A 151 14.78 22.70 -8.72
CA GLY A 151 16.16 22.34 -9.03
C GLY A 151 16.41 20.83 -9.10
N VAL A 152 15.39 19.98 -8.90
CA VAL A 152 15.53 18.52 -9.01
C VAL A 152 15.48 18.13 -10.49
N SER A 153 16.45 17.32 -10.93
CA SER A 153 16.53 16.69 -12.27
C SER A 153 15.18 16.27 -12.83
N GLU A 154 14.80 16.85 -13.96
CA GLU A 154 13.61 16.49 -14.75
C GLU A 154 13.55 14.98 -15.04
N GLU A 155 14.68 14.37 -15.39
CA GLU A 155 14.76 12.92 -15.62
C GLU A 155 14.31 12.13 -14.39
N LEU A 156 14.79 12.48 -13.18
CA LEU A 156 14.40 11.78 -11.96
C LEU A 156 12.91 11.96 -11.68
N ILE A 157 12.38 13.19 -11.81
CA ILE A 157 10.96 13.48 -11.61
C ILE A 157 10.10 12.66 -12.57
N THR A 158 10.48 12.61 -13.85
CA THR A 158 9.80 11.83 -14.89
C THR A 158 9.80 10.34 -14.56
N ARG A 159 10.96 9.81 -14.15
CA ARG A 159 11.07 8.39 -13.81
C ARG A 159 10.22 8.00 -12.61
N LEU A 160 10.21 8.84 -11.56
CA LEU A 160 9.36 8.63 -10.39
C LEU A 160 7.87 8.74 -10.76
N GLY A 161 7.49 9.70 -11.60
CA GLY A 161 6.13 9.84 -12.11
C GLY A 161 5.66 8.59 -12.86
N ASN A 162 6.49 8.04 -13.76
CA ASN A 162 6.19 6.82 -14.51
C ASN A 162 6.00 5.61 -13.60
N LEU A 163 6.83 5.47 -12.55
CA LEU A 163 6.67 4.40 -11.56
C LEU A 163 5.36 4.53 -10.77
N LEU A 164 5.00 5.76 -10.36
CA LEU A 164 3.74 6.02 -9.65
C LEU A 164 2.50 5.76 -10.51
N VAL A 165 2.57 6.08 -11.81
CA VAL A 165 1.52 5.75 -12.79
C VAL A 165 1.42 4.24 -12.96
N ALA A 166 2.55 3.54 -13.09
CA ALA A 166 2.56 2.09 -13.25
C ALA A 166 1.88 1.38 -12.06
N ILE A 167 2.27 1.69 -10.81
CA ILE A 167 1.65 1.05 -9.63
C ILE A 167 0.18 1.41 -9.46
N SER A 168 -0.27 2.55 -10.00
CA SER A 168 -1.65 3.03 -9.86
C SER A 168 -2.57 2.65 -11.03
N CYS A 169 -2.05 2.01 -12.09
CA CYS A 169 -2.80 1.81 -13.33
C CYS A 169 -3.92 0.75 -13.26
N GLY A 170 -3.96 -0.06 -12.20
CA GLY A 170 -4.95 -1.13 -12.05
C GLY A 170 -4.76 -2.31 -13.02
N LYS A 171 -3.60 -2.41 -13.68
CA LYS A 171 -3.23 -3.53 -14.57
C LYS A 171 -2.10 -4.35 -13.97
N PHE A 172 -2.00 -5.61 -14.39
CA PHE A 172 -0.84 -6.44 -14.09
C PHE A 172 0.41 -5.83 -14.73
N LEU A 173 1.48 -5.76 -13.94
CA LEU A 173 2.77 -5.24 -14.37
C LEU A 173 3.75 -6.40 -14.55
N ASP A 174 4.63 -6.26 -15.54
CA ASP A 174 5.78 -7.14 -15.70
C ASP A 174 6.82 -6.77 -14.62
N ALA A 175 7.02 -7.69 -13.67
CA ALA A 175 7.88 -7.48 -12.51
C ALA A 175 9.34 -7.22 -12.91
N GLU A 176 9.87 -7.91 -13.93
CA GLU A 176 11.25 -7.76 -14.38
C GLU A 176 11.48 -6.41 -15.08
N ARG A 177 10.54 -5.99 -15.93
CA ARG A 177 10.59 -4.65 -16.56
C ARG A 177 10.49 -3.56 -15.50
N PHE A 178 9.59 -3.73 -14.52
CA PHE A 178 9.46 -2.80 -13.41
C PHE A 178 10.78 -2.72 -12.61
N GLN A 179 11.35 -3.86 -12.22
CA GLN A 179 12.62 -3.95 -11.48
C GLN A 179 13.75 -3.21 -12.21
N ARG A 180 13.95 -3.49 -13.51
CA ARG A 180 15.00 -2.83 -14.30
C ARG A 180 14.83 -1.32 -14.35
N TYR A 181 13.59 -0.85 -14.52
CA TYR A 181 13.30 0.59 -14.56
C TYR A 181 13.48 1.24 -13.18
N ALA A 182 13.02 0.58 -12.12
CA ALA A 182 13.13 1.02 -10.74
C ALA A 182 14.60 1.08 -10.29
N TYR A 183 15.38 0.03 -10.54
CA TYR A 183 16.80 -0.02 -10.17
C TYR A 183 17.64 1.06 -10.88
N LYS A 184 17.43 1.28 -12.19
CA LYS A 184 18.05 2.40 -12.91
C LYS A 184 17.69 3.76 -12.29
N THR A 185 16.47 3.90 -11.78
CA THR A 185 16.03 5.12 -11.08
C THR A 185 16.72 5.27 -9.73
N ALA A 186 16.95 4.18 -9.00
CA ALA A 186 17.74 4.18 -7.76
C ALA A 186 19.19 4.60 -8.02
N GLN A 187 19.83 4.06 -9.07
CA GLN A 187 21.18 4.45 -9.47
C GLN A 187 21.27 5.94 -9.81
N LEU A 188 20.30 6.47 -10.57
CA LEU A 188 20.23 7.90 -10.88
C LEU A 188 20.08 8.75 -9.60
N TYR A 189 19.22 8.32 -8.68
CA TYR A 189 19.03 8.99 -7.39
C TYR A 189 20.33 9.05 -6.59
N VAL A 190 21.01 7.91 -6.40
CA VAL A 190 22.27 7.85 -5.64
C VAL A 190 23.36 8.68 -6.31
N LYS A 191 23.46 8.64 -7.65
CA LYS A 191 24.45 9.40 -8.40
C LYS A 191 24.28 10.92 -8.26
N LYS A 192 23.04 11.43 -8.33
CA LYS A 192 22.77 12.88 -8.30
C LYS A 192 22.53 13.43 -6.88
N TYR A 193 21.99 12.60 -5.99
CA TYR A 193 21.48 13.02 -4.68
C TYR A 193 21.92 12.06 -3.56
N GLY A 194 23.06 11.37 -3.71
CA GLY A 194 23.59 10.46 -2.67
C GLY A 194 23.85 11.15 -1.33
N TRP A 195 24.03 12.48 -1.33
CA TRP A 195 24.11 13.31 -0.12
C TRP A 195 22.79 13.36 0.67
N TYR A 196 21.63 13.15 0.02
CA TYR A 196 20.32 13.12 0.67
C TYR A 196 19.86 11.68 0.86
N ARG A 197 19.65 11.27 2.11
CA ARG A 197 19.22 9.92 2.44
C ARG A 197 17.88 9.61 1.77
N MET A 198 17.83 8.50 1.03
CA MET A 198 16.61 8.07 0.36
C MET A 198 15.49 7.85 1.39
N PRO A 199 14.26 8.32 1.14
CA PRO A 199 13.13 8.02 2.02
C PRO A 199 12.76 6.53 1.99
N PRO A 200 12.30 5.92 3.09
CA PRO A 200 11.89 4.50 3.12
C PRO A 200 10.82 4.14 2.10
N THR A 201 9.83 5.00 1.85
CA THR A 201 8.80 4.76 0.83
C THR A 201 9.40 4.71 -0.58
N LEU A 202 10.40 5.55 -0.85
CA LEU A 202 11.09 5.55 -2.14
C LEU A 202 11.98 4.31 -2.28
N HIS A 203 12.75 3.97 -1.24
CA HIS A 203 13.54 2.73 -1.20
C HIS A 203 12.66 1.50 -1.45
N LYS A 204 11.52 1.39 -0.76
CA LYS A 204 10.57 0.30 -0.96
C LYS A 204 10.05 0.23 -2.40
N LEU A 205 9.63 1.36 -2.97
CA LEU A 205 9.19 1.40 -4.36
C LEU A 205 10.28 0.92 -5.33
N LEU A 206 11.52 1.39 -5.13
CA LEU A 206 12.60 1.17 -6.07
C LEU A 206 13.27 -0.21 -5.95
N LEU A 207 13.38 -0.74 -4.73
CA LEU A 207 14.11 -1.98 -4.44
C LEU A 207 13.14 -3.16 -4.26
N HIS A 208 12.03 -2.96 -3.55
CA HIS A 208 11.09 -4.06 -3.21
C HIS A 208 9.83 -4.07 -4.06
N GLY A 209 9.57 -3.04 -4.87
CA GLY A 209 8.33 -2.95 -5.63
C GLY A 209 8.11 -4.08 -6.63
N HIS A 210 9.19 -4.61 -7.20
CA HIS A 210 9.11 -5.76 -8.10
C HIS A 210 8.74 -7.06 -7.39
N GLU A 211 9.26 -7.30 -6.18
CA GLU A 211 8.93 -8.47 -5.36
C GLU A 211 7.45 -8.47 -4.98
N VAL A 212 6.92 -7.29 -4.61
CA VAL A 212 5.49 -7.11 -4.33
C VAL A 212 4.64 -7.36 -5.58
N ILE A 213 5.06 -6.83 -6.75
CA ILE A 213 4.35 -7.06 -8.02
C ILE A 213 4.34 -8.55 -8.38
N GLN A 214 5.46 -9.25 -8.20
CA GLN A 214 5.62 -10.66 -8.54
C GLN A 214 4.73 -11.57 -7.67
N ARG A 215 4.56 -11.23 -6.38
CA ARG A 215 3.72 -12.01 -5.45
C ARG A 215 2.24 -11.66 -5.55
N SER A 216 1.91 -10.49 -6.06
CA SER A 216 0.53 -10.02 -6.03
C SER A 216 -0.38 -10.82 -6.95
N GLN A 217 -1.48 -11.32 -6.38
CA GLN A 217 -2.54 -12.01 -7.13
C GLN A 217 -3.45 -11.03 -7.89
N PHE A 218 -3.38 -9.74 -7.55
CA PHE A 218 -4.21 -8.69 -8.11
C PHE A 218 -3.34 -7.55 -8.64
N PRO A 219 -3.83 -6.73 -9.58
CA PRO A 219 -3.16 -5.50 -9.92
C PRO A 219 -2.93 -4.63 -8.67
N ILE A 220 -1.71 -4.11 -8.49
CA ILE A 220 -1.33 -3.33 -7.30
C ILE A 220 -2.26 -2.14 -7.06
N GLY A 221 -2.72 -1.47 -8.12
CA GLY A 221 -3.65 -0.35 -8.02
C GLY A 221 -5.01 -0.70 -7.38
N HIS A 222 -5.39 -1.99 -7.36
CA HIS A 222 -6.61 -2.46 -6.71
C HIS A 222 -6.45 -2.66 -5.20
N LEU A 223 -5.22 -2.73 -4.69
CA LEU A 223 -4.89 -3.02 -3.30
C LEU A 223 -4.62 -1.75 -2.47
N SER A 224 -5.25 -0.63 -2.86
CA SER A 224 -5.03 0.68 -2.26
C SER A 224 -5.83 0.89 -0.97
N GLU A 225 -5.27 1.63 0.00
CA GLU A 225 -5.97 2.07 1.22
C GLU A 225 -6.94 3.25 1.00
N GLU A 226 -6.90 3.94 -0.14
CA GLU A 226 -7.71 5.14 -0.42
C GLU A 226 -9.23 4.96 -0.19
N PRO A 227 -9.86 3.81 -0.52
CA PRO A 227 -11.27 3.57 -0.24
C PRO A 227 -11.61 3.63 1.25
N GLN A 228 -10.70 3.14 2.11
CA GLN A 228 -10.91 3.14 3.56
C GLN A 228 -10.81 4.56 4.13
N GLU A 229 -9.86 5.37 3.65
CA GLU A 229 -9.77 6.78 4.04
C GLU A 229 -10.99 7.59 3.59
N ALA A 230 -11.50 7.31 2.40
CA ALA A 230 -12.74 7.91 1.90
C ALA A 230 -13.95 7.48 2.75
N LEU A 231 -14.05 6.20 3.09
CA LEU A 231 -15.11 5.67 3.96
C LEU A 231 -15.10 6.33 5.34
N ASN A 232 -13.91 6.60 5.91
CA ASN A 232 -13.80 7.30 7.20
C ASN A 232 -14.48 8.69 7.16
N LYS A 233 -14.32 9.44 6.05
CA LYS A 233 -15.01 10.73 5.87
C LYS A 233 -16.53 10.55 5.79
N GLU A 234 -16.99 9.49 5.13
CA GLU A 234 -18.42 9.18 5.05
C GLU A 234 -19.00 8.77 6.42
N ILE A 235 -18.28 7.97 7.20
CA ILE A 235 -18.69 7.58 8.57
C ILE A 235 -18.87 8.82 9.46
N LEU A 236 -17.94 9.77 9.40
CA LEU A 236 -18.06 11.03 10.16
C LEU A 236 -19.29 11.83 9.73
N ARG A 237 -19.55 11.93 8.42
CA ARG A 237 -20.76 12.58 7.87
C ARG A 237 -22.03 11.87 8.32
N MET A 238 -22.06 10.54 8.26
CA MET A 238 -23.19 9.72 8.72
C MET A 238 -23.45 9.91 10.21
N ARG A 239 -22.40 9.92 11.04
CA ARG A 239 -22.53 10.17 12.49
C ARG A 239 -23.11 11.56 12.80
N ARG A 240 -22.79 12.57 12.00
CA ARG A 240 -23.27 13.94 12.21
C ARG A 240 -24.74 14.10 11.81
N ASN A 241 -25.14 13.51 10.69
CA ASN A 241 -26.38 13.85 10.00
C ASN A 241 -27.46 12.75 10.03
N HIS A 242 -27.08 11.49 10.20
CA HIS A 242 -27.98 10.35 9.97
C HIS A 242 -28.08 9.36 11.14
N THR A 243 -27.29 9.52 12.19
CA THR A 243 -27.40 8.67 13.39
C THR A 243 -28.20 9.32 14.50
N ARG A 244 -28.83 8.49 15.33
CA ARG A 244 -29.43 8.92 16.60
C ARG A 244 -28.40 9.65 17.47
N LYS A 245 -28.83 10.72 18.14
CA LYS A 245 -28.00 11.54 19.05
C LYS A 245 -28.40 11.42 20.52
N CYS A 246 -29.40 10.59 20.81
CA CYS A 246 -29.96 10.41 22.14
C CYS A 246 -29.17 9.47 23.06
N SER A 247 -28.32 8.60 22.53
CA SER A 247 -27.49 7.71 23.34
C SER A 247 -26.22 7.27 22.61
N ARG A 248 -25.20 6.90 23.39
CA ARG A 248 -23.98 6.22 22.93
C ARG A 248 -23.83 4.96 23.76
N TYR A 249 -24.15 3.81 23.19
CA TYR A 249 -23.75 2.53 23.78
C TYR A 249 -22.25 2.37 23.50
N ILE A 250 -21.46 2.36 24.57
CA ILE A 250 -20.01 2.14 24.56
C ILE A 250 -19.77 0.65 24.70
#